data_AF-A0AA91KP10-F1
#
_entry.id   AF-A0AA91KP10-F1
#
_cell.length_a   1.000
_cell.length_b   1.000
_cell.length_c   1.000
_cell.angle_alpha   90.00
_cell.angle_beta   90.00
_cell.angle_gamma   90.00
#
_symmetry.space_group_name_H-M   'P 1'
#
loop_
_entity.id
_entity.type
_entity.pdbx_description
1 polymer ?
#
loop_
_entity_poly.entity_id
_entity_poly.type
_entity_poly.pdbx_seq_one_letter_code
_entity_poly.pdbx_strand_id
1 'polypeptide(L)'
;MFTGVSDRRELLDKLRTRMKPGAANIVFDRTIAASGYEATAMMRIVWSGKLKAGVSMAEVAEKEMRLAGVQRPIEPAEMGHALEVFRFADFAGWIIRN
;
A
#
# COMPACT_ATOMS: atom_id res chain seq x y z
N MET A 1 -4.90 2.94 0.80
CA MET A 1 -6.26 2.36 0.75
C MET A 1 -7.32 3.41 0.51
N PHE A 2 -8.29 3.12 -0.36
CA PHE A 2 -9.44 4.00 -0.65
C PHE A 2 -10.60 3.81 0.35
N THR A 3 -10.58 2.72 1.12
CA THR A 3 -11.52 2.48 2.23
C THR A 3 -11.21 3.43 3.38
N GLY A 4 -12.25 4.05 3.94
CA GLY A 4 -12.17 4.92 5.11
C GLY A 4 -11.51 4.22 6.28
N VAL A 5 -10.66 4.93 7.05
CA VAL A 5 -9.82 4.33 8.11
C VAL A 5 -10.66 3.56 9.14
N SER A 6 -11.86 4.06 9.48
CA SER A 6 -12.82 3.40 10.38
C SER A 6 -13.26 2.02 9.90
N ASP A 7 -13.33 1.81 8.59
CA ASP A 7 -13.98 0.66 7.97
C ASP A 7 -12.97 -0.43 7.55
N ARG A 8 -11.67 -0.11 7.58
CA ARG A 8 -10.60 -1.00 7.11
C ARG A 8 -10.53 -2.28 7.91
N ARG A 9 -10.59 -2.17 9.23
CA ARG A 9 -10.53 -3.31 10.14
C ARG A 9 -11.69 -4.26 9.88
N GLU A 10 -12.91 -3.73 9.81
CA GLU A 10 -14.11 -4.51 9.51
C GLU A 10 -14.01 -5.20 8.15
N LEU A 11 -13.51 -4.50 7.13
CA LEU A 11 -13.29 -5.08 5.80
C LEU A 11 -12.28 -6.23 5.85
N LEU A 12 -11.11 -6.03 6.48
CA LEU A 12 -10.08 -7.07 6.58
C LEU A 12 -10.56 -8.28 7.38
N ASP A 13 -11.31 -8.08 8.46
CA ASP A 13 -11.88 -9.17 9.26
C ASP A 13 -12.97 -9.93 8.50
N LYS A 14 -13.82 -9.22 7.72
CA LYS A 14 -14.77 -9.87 6.78
C LYS A 14 -14.06 -10.71 5.73
N LEU A 15 -12.96 -10.21 5.17
CA LEU A 15 -12.16 -10.95 4.18
C LEU A 15 -11.52 -12.20 4.81
N ARG A 16 -11.02 -12.11 6.05
CA ARG A 16 -10.43 -13.24 6.77
C ARG A 16 -11.45 -14.33 7.10
N THR A 17 -12.59 -13.93 7.66
CA THR A 17 -13.66 -14.86 8.10
C THR A 17 -14.34 -15.59 6.95
N ARG A 18 -14.29 -15.03 5.73
CA ARG A 18 -14.87 -15.66 4.52
C ARG A 18 -13.87 -16.51 3.72
N MET A 19 -12.62 -16.67 4.18
CA MET A 19 -11.65 -17.53 3.49
C MET A 19 -12.07 -19.01 3.59
N LYS A 20 -12.13 -19.67 2.43
CA LYS A 20 -12.29 -21.13 2.36
C LYS A 20 -10.99 -21.84 2.79
N PRO A 21 -11.05 -23.12 3.20
CA PRO A 21 -9.84 -23.89 3.48
C PRO A 21 -8.85 -23.85 2.30
N GLY A 22 -7.59 -23.52 2.58
CA GLY A 22 -6.53 -23.37 1.57
C GLY A 22 -6.53 -22.04 0.80
N ALA A 23 -7.48 -21.13 1.06
CA ALA A 23 -7.48 -19.80 0.45
C ALA A 23 -6.49 -18.84 1.15
N ALA A 24 -6.13 -17.77 0.44
CA ALA A 24 -5.35 -16.67 0.98
C ALA A 24 -5.84 -15.34 0.41
N ASN A 25 -5.83 -14.29 1.22
CA ASN A 25 -6.03 -12.93 0.75
C ASN A 25 -4.67 -12.30 0.43
N ILE A 26 -4.54 -11.71 -0.75
CA ILE A 26 -3.33 -11.02 -1.19
C ILE A 26 -3.64 -9.52 -1.25
N VAL A 27 -2.90 -8.72 -0.48
CA VAL A 27 -3.14 -7.29 -0.35
C VAL A 27 -1.88 -6.54 -0.76
N PHE A 28 -2.02 -5.55 -1.64
CA PHE A 28 -0.97 -4.60 -2.00
C PHE A 28 -1.48 -3.18 -1.82
N ASP A 29 -0.80 -2.37 -1.03
CA ASP A 29 -1.19 -0.97 -0.84
C ASP A 29 -0.01 -0.12 -0.37
N ARG A 30 -0.23 1.19 -0.36
CA ARG A 30 0.71 2.18 0.14
C ARG A 30 0.70 2.20 1.67
N THR A 31 1.85 1.99 2.30
CA THR A 31 2.06 2.12 3.74
C THR A 31 2.39 3.54 4.14
N ILE A 32 2.37 3.81 5.45
CA ILE A 32 2.98 5.02 5.98
C ILE A 32 4.44 5.07 5.51
N ALA A 33 4.84 6.21 4.95
CA ALA A 33 6.21 6.43 4.50
C ALA A 33 7.16 6.49 5.71
N ALA A 34 8.43 6.20 5.47
CA ALA A 34 9.48 6.55 6.44
C ALA A 34 9.42 8.05 6.78
N SER A 35 10.05 8.45 7.88
CA SER A 35 10.22 9.86 8.24
C SER A 35 11.58 10.38 7.77
N GLY A 36 11.78 11.70 7.83
CA GLY A 36 13.08 12.33 7.60
C GLY A 36 13.58 12.24 6.15
N TYR A 37 14.90 12.09 6.02
CA TYR A 37 15.58 12.10 4.72
C TYR A 37 15.29 10.82 3.92
N GLU A 38 15.13 9.71 4.63
CA GLU A 38 14.79 8.39 4.10
C GLU A 38 13.47 8.44 3.31
N ALA A 39 12.48 9.18 3.82
CA ALA A 39 11.22 9.44 3.12
C ALA A 39 11.44 10.07 1.74
N THR A 40 12.32 11.07 1.69
CA THR A 40 12.65 11.80 0.46
C THR A 40 13.39 10.90 -0.53
N ALA A 41 14.35 10.10 -0.05
CA ALA A 41 15.08 9.14 -0.86
C ALA A 41 14.13 8.09 -1.45
N MET A 42 13.25 7.53 -0.63
CA MET A 42 12.23 6.56 -1.06
C MET A 42 11.28 7.14 -2.12
N MET A 43 10.78 8.36 -1.92
CA MET A 43 9.94 9.04 -2.91
C MET A 43 10.67 9.19 -4.26
N ARG A 44 11.95 9.58 -4.25
CA ARG A 44 12.75 9.71 -5.48
C ARG A 44 12.97 8.38 -6.18
N ILE A 45 13.17 7.29 -5.43
CA ILE A 45 13.26 5.93 -5.99
C ILE A 45 11.95 5.55 -6.67
N VAL A 46 10.80 5.84 -6.05
CA VAL A 46 9.48 5.59 -6.65
C VAL A 46 9.30 6.35 -7.95
N TRP A 47 9.65 7.64 -7.98
CA TRP A 47 9.54 8.47 -9.18
C TRP A 47 10.49 7.98 -10.28
N SER A 48 11.74 7.65 -9.94
CA SER A 48 12.71 7.07 -10.86
C SER A 48 12.20 5.76 -11.49
N GLY A 49 11.58 4.89 -10.69
CA GLY A 49 10.95 3.66 -11.19
C GLY A 49 9.84 3.93 -12.19
N LYS A 50 8.95 4.90 -11.91
CA LYS A 50 7.87 5.31 -12.82
C LYS A 50 8.42 5.86 -14.15
N LEU A 51 9.45 6.71 -14.09
CA LEU A 51 10.11 7.26 -15.27
C LEU A 51 10.72 6.16 -16.15
N LYS A 52 11.42 5.19 -15.53
CA LYS A 52 12.00 4.04 -16.24
C LYS A 52 10.93 3.15 -16.88
N ALA A 53 9.72 3.12 -16.32
CA ALA A 53 8.57 2.44 -16.88
C ALA A 53 7.86 3.23 -18.00
N GLY A 54 8.40 4.39 -18.40
CA GLY A 54 7.87 5.21 -19.50
C GLY A 54 6.78 6.21 -19.10
N VAL A 55 6.49 6.38 -17.80
CA VAL A 55 5.52 7.37 -17.31
C VAL A 55 6.19 8.75 -17.30
N SER A 56 5.53 9.78 -17.82
CA SER A 56 6.07 11.14 -17.80
C SER A 56 6.02 11.77 -16.40
N MET A 57 6.87 12.77 -16.15
CA MET A 57 6.85 13.53 -14.89
C MET A 57 5.49 14.20 -14.62
N ALA A 58 4.81 14.68 -15.66
CA ALA A 58 3.50 15.31 -15.55
C ALA A 58 2.45 14.31 -15.06
N GLU A 59 2.41 13.10 -15.62
CA GLU A 59 1.50 12.04 -15.19
C GLU A 59 1.79 11.57 -13.75
N VAL A 60 3.07 11.48 -13.37
CA VAL A 60 3.45 11.17 -11.99
C VAL A 60 2.91 12.24 -11.04
N ALA A 61 3.15 13.52 -11.33
CA ALA A 61 2.71 14.63 -10.49
C ALA A 61 1.18 14.71 -10.39
N GLU A 62 0.48 14.61 -11.52
CA GLU A 62 -0.98 14.64 -11.55
C GLU A 62 -1.60 13.50 -10.72
N LYS A 63 -1.06 12.28 -10.85
CA LYS A 63 -1.52 11.13 -10.07
C LYS A 63 -1.31 11.34 -8.57
N GLU A 64 -0.15 11.83 -8.13
CA GLU A 64 0.10 12.08 -6.72
C GLU A 64 -0.84 13.18 -6.17
N MET A 65 -1.09 14.24 -6.94
CA MET A 65 -2.00 15.32 -6.54
C MET A 65 -3.45 14.85 -6.43
N ARG A 66 -3.94 14.02 -7.37
CA ARG A 66 -5.30 13.47 -7.33
C ARG A 66 -5.52 12.52 -6.14
N LEU A 67 -4.48 11.83 -5.71
CA LEU A 67 -4.56 10.84 -4.64
C LEU A 67 -4.27 11.43 -3.26
N ALA A 68 -3.70 12.64 -3.19
CA ALA A 68 -3.40 13.33 -1.95
C ALA A 68 -4.68 13.53 -1.12
N GLY A 69 -4.71 12.95 0.08
CA GLY A 69 -5.87 13.02 0.98
C GLY A 69 -7.00 12.05 0.66
N VAL A 70 -7.10 11.55 -0.58
CA VAL A 70 -8.10 10.55 -1.01
C VAL A 70 -7.63 9.14 -0.67
N GLN A 71 -6.40 8.79 -1.03
CA GLN A 71 -5.80 7.52 -0.67
C GLN A 71 -4.97 7.70 0.60
N ARG A 72 -5.51 7.24 1.73
CA ARG A 72 -4.79 7.26 3.00
C ARG A 72 -3.89 6.02 3.10
N PRO A 73 -2.61 6.14 3.46
CA PRO A 73 -1.73 4.98 3.61
C PRO A 73 -2.23 4.04 4.72
N ILE A 74 -1.83 2.78 4.65
CA ILE A 74 -2.08 1.79 5.70
C ILE A 74 -0.94 1.80 6.72
N GLU A 75 -1.28 1.61 7.99
CA GLU A 75 -0.33 1.22 9.01
C GLU A 75 -0.04 -0.29 8.87
N PRO A 76 1.23 -0.73 8.87
CA PRO A 76 1.55 -2.15 8.78
C PRO A 76 0.84 -3.03 9.82
N ALA A 77 0.57 -2.47 11.01
CA ALA A 77 -0.18 -3.13 12.07
C ALA A 77 -1.63 -3.49 11.67
N GLU A 78 -2.25 -2.76 10.73
CA GLU A 78 -3.59 -3.07 10.22
C GLU A 78 -3.65 -4.45 9.53
N MET A 79 -2.53 -4.94 8.99
CA MET A 79 -2.46 -6.23 8.30
C MET A 79 -2.47 -7.44 9.24
N GLY A 80 -2.25 -7.25 10.55
CA GLY A 80 -2.25 -8.32 11.56
C GLY A 80 -1.26 -9.46 11.25
N HIS A 81 -1.70 -10.71 11.43
CA HIS A 81 -0.91 -11.90 11.06
C HIS A 81 -0.88 -12.06 9.53
N ALA A 82 0.13 -11.47 8.90
CA ALA A 82 0.34 -11.54 7.46
C ALA A 82 1.83 -11.69 7.13
N LEU A 83 2.14 -12.42 6.07
CA LEU A 83 3.50 -12.53 5.55
C LEU A 83 3.73 -11.42 4.51
N GLU A 84 4.63 -10.50 4.79
CA GLU A 84 5.09 -9.54 3.78
C GLU A 84 5.87 -10.28 2.68
N VAL A 85 5.46 -10.11 1.43
CA VAL A 85 6.07 -10.77 0.26
C VAL A 85 6.69 -9.79 -0.72
N PHE A 86 6.47 -8.49 -0.53
CA PHE A 86 6.96 -7.46 -1.42
C PHE A 86 7.08 -6.12 -0.69
N ARG A 87 8.14 -5.37 -1.00
CA ARG A 87 8.28 -3.97 -0.64
C ARG A 87 9.05 -3.18 -1.68
N PHE A 88 8.50 -2.03 -2.05
CA PHE A 88 9.18 -1.01 -2.84
C PHE A 88 8.83 0.36 -2.24
N ALA A 89 9.78 0.92 -1.49
CA ALA A 89 9.57 2.14 -0.71
C ALA A 89 8.34 2.02 0.23
N ASP A 90 7.39 2.94 0.10
CA ASP A 90 6.14 3.01 0.84
C ASP A 90 5.02 2.18 0.20
N PHE A 91 5.31 1.27 -0.74
CA PHE A 91 4.35 0.32 -1.29
C PHE A 91 4.74 -1.11 -0.91
N ALA A 92 3.84 -1.86 -0.31
CA ALA A 92 4.14 -3.21 0.17
C ALA A 92 2.98 -4.18 -0.10
N GLY A 93 3.30 -5.47 -0.06
CA GLY A 93 2.39 -6.56 -0.34
C GLY A 93 2.45 -7.65 0.71
N TRP A 94 1.29 -8.19 1.09
CA TRP A 94 1.17 -9.25 2.09
C TRP A 94 0.28 -10.39 1.63
N ILE A 95 0.57 -11.58 2.14
CA ILE A 95 -0.30 -12.75 2.10
C ILE A 95 -0.90 -12.94 3.50
N ILE A 96 -2.23 -12.91 3.58
CA ILE A 96 -3.01 -13.16 4.79
C ILE A 96 -3.64 -14.55 4.65
N ARG A 97 -3.45 -15.40 5.67
CA ARG A 97 -4.00 -16.77 5.75
C ARG A 97 -4.78 -16.94 7.06
N ASN A 98 -5.71 -17.89 7.09
CA ASN A 98 -6.37 -18.36 8.32
C ASN A 98 -5.57 -19.49 8.95
#